data_AF-A0A8H3U126-F1
#
_entry.id   AF-A0A8H3U126-F1
#
_cell.length_a   1.000
_cell.length_b   1.000
_cell.length_c   1.000
_cell.angle_alpha   90.00
_cell.angle_beta   90.00
_cell.angle_gamma   90.00
#
_symmetry.space_group_name_H-M   'P 1'
#
loop_
_entity.id
_entity.type
_entity.pdbx_description
1 polymer ?
#
loop_
_entity_poly.entity_id
_entity_poly.type
_entity_poly.pdbx_seq_one_letter_code
_entity_poly.pdbx_strand_id
1 'polypeptide(L)'
;MPLLGFLVTMFILLLLVAAAVVLPVVLIVLPNQRASTSTGNSGAVANAQCASTKPCSNGGSSAIQQDGSCACLCTNGFTGPQCMTAGDGGCSTIAVDGSQNASVGSKLTSLLVSGQKYSIPLSQTRLLALFSTLNMTCGSENALVTLSGSSSKRSVVDTEVDTLIPHTSPKSRRTPAATTGGLAVAASSATATPTSTIAPVVITTDASAPGTNATSKEFAKIGILFVLQESQSLDLAVQAQSAVSAYMTTATSTGSTVSVARNVTLGNHYFMDLWYWTIKLANGTVYGNGYNGTATTLALTKPA
;
A
#
# COMPACT_ATOMS: atom_id res chain seq x y z
N MET A 1 -28.72 11.41 64.17
CA MET A 1 -28.41 10.11 63.53
C MET A 1 -27.98 9.14 64.61
N PRO A 2 -28.51 7.90 64.67
CA PRO A 2 -27.95 6.87 65.55
C PRO A 2 -26.49 6.59 65.15
N LEU A 3 -25.63 6.27 66.13
CA LEU A 3 -24.17 6.11 65.92
C LEU A 3 -23.85 5.11 64.81
N LEU A 4 -24.63 4.01 64.73
CA LEU A 4 -24.54 2.99 63.70
C LEU A 4 -24.84 3.53 62.29
N GLY A 5 -25.84 4.41 62.16
CA GLY A 5 -26.18 5.04 60.89
C GLY A 5 -25.05 5.95 60.39
N PHE A 6 -24.45 6.73 61.29
CA PHE A 6 -23.28 7.55 60.96
C PHE A 6 -22.09 6.69 60.50
N LEU A 7 -21.78 5.59 61.20
CA LEU A 7 -20.73 4.64 60.82
C LEU A 7 -20.98 4.02 59.43
N VAL A 8 -22.20 3.59 59.14
CA VAL A 8 -22.57 3.03 57.81
C VAL A 8 -22.43 4.09 56.71
N THR A 9 -22.89 5.32 56.94
CA THR A 9 -22.75 6.42 55.96
C THR A 9 -21.27 6.74 55.70
N MET A 10 -20.44 6.78 56.74
CA MET A 10 -19.00 7.05 56.63
C MET A 10 -18.27 5.95 55.86
N PHE A 11 -18.63 4.68 56.09
CA PHE A 11 -18.08 3.53 55.35
C PHE A 11 -18.45 3.54 53.87
N ILE A 12 -19.72 3.82 53.53
CA ILE A 12 -20.18 3.93 52.13
C ILE A 12 -19.46 5.07 51.41
N LEU A 13 -19.31 6.23 52.07
CA LEU A 13 -18.58 7.38 51.51
C LEU A 13 -17.11 7.03 51.20
N LEU A 14 -16.45 6.29 52.10
CA LEU A 14 -15.07 5.84 51.92
C LEU A 14 -14.94 4.87 50.74
N LEU A 15 -15.89 3.94 50.56
CA LEU A 15 -15.91 3.04 49.40
C LEU A 15 -16.11 3.78 48.07
N LEU A 16 -16.96 4.80 48.02
CA LEU A 16 -17.16 5.61 46.81
C LEU A 16 -15.91 6.40 46.43
N VAL A 17 -15.22 6.99 47.41
CA VAL A 17 -13.93 7.68 47.17
C VAL A 17 -12.86 6.69 46.71
N ALA A 18 -12.77 5.51 47.33
CA ALA A 18 -11.84 4.47 46.92
C ALA A 18 -12.09 4.01 45.48
N ALA A 19 -13.35 3.75 45.10
CA ALA A 19 -13.70 3.39 43.73
C ALA A 19 -13.34 4.49 42.72
N ALA A 20 -13.63 5.76 43.04
CA ALA A 20 -13.34 6.90 42.18
C ALA A 20 -11.85 7.11 41.91
N VAL A 21 -10.96 6.69 42.82
CA VAL A 21 -9.50 6.76 42.64
C VAL A 21 -8.94 5.48 42.02
N VAL A 22 -9.41 4.30 42.44
CA VAL A 22 -8.88 3.01 41.96
C VAL A 22 -9.27 2.74 40.50
N LEU A 23 -10.49 3.05 40.06
CA LEU A 23 -10.89 2.82 38.67
C LEU A 23 -9.99 3.52 37.63
N PRO A 24 -9.74 4.86 37.70
CA PRO A 24 -8.87 5.51 36.72
C PRO A 24 -7.41 5.05 36.84
N VAL A 25 -6.90 4.77 38.04
CA VAL A 25 -5.54 4.22 38.21
C VAL A 25 -5.42 2.84 37.56
N VAL A 26 -6.39 1.94 37.76
CA VAL A 26 -6.38 0.61 37.16
C VAL A 26 -6.58 0.68 35.64
N LEU A 27 -7.39 1.61 35.11
CA LEU A 27 -7.56 1.79 33.66
C LEU A 27 -6.37 2.47 32.97
N ILE A 28 -5.56 3.26 33.69
CA ILE A 28 -4.33 3.89 33.18
C ILE A 28 -3.11 2.95 33.35
N VAL A 29 -3.09 2.11 34.38
CA VAL A 29 -1.98 1.20 34.73
C VAL A 29 -2.26 -0.26 34.34
N LEU A 30 -3.34 -0.52 33.59
CA LEU A 30 -3.39 -1.65 32.65
C LEU A 30 -2.73 -1.20 31.33
N PRO A 31 -1.42 -1.45 31.10
CA PRO A 31 -0.94 -1.51 29.74
C PRO A 31 -1.76 -2.56 29.00
N ASN A 32 -2.04 -2.27 27.72
CA ASN A 32 -2.94 -3.05 26.89
C ASN A 32 -2.51 -4.52 26.74
N GLN A 33 -2.92 -5.38 27.67
CA GLN A 33 -2.69 -6.84 27.71
C GLN A 33 -3.50 -7.60 26.61
N ARG A 34 -3.73 -6.95 25.47
CA ARG A 34 -4.01 -7.58 24.17
C ARG A 34 -2.77 -7.72 23.30
N ALA A 35 -1.60 -7.28 23.79
CA ALA A 35 -0.30 -7.61 23.23
C ALA A 35 0.56 -8.38 24.26
N SER A 36 0.95 -9.59 23.88
CA SER A 36 2.13 -10.30 24.41
C SER A 36 2.10 -10.94 25.82
N THR A 37 1.08 -11.77 26.14
CA THR A 37 1.34 -12.94 27.04
C THR A 37 0.47 -14.19 26.78
N SER A 38 0.66 -14.85 25.63
CA SER A 38 0.36 -16.30 25.50
C SER A 38 1.02 -16.93 24.26
N THR A 39 2.30 -17.28 24.41
CA THR A 39 3.04 -18.17 23.49
C THR A 39 2.21 -19.40 23.13
N GLY A 40 2.10 -19.73 21.83
CA GLY A 40 1.59 -21.02 21.35
C GLY A 40 0.16 -21.02 20.79
N ASN A 41 -0.86 -20.82 21.62
CA ASN A 41 -2.21 -21.32 21.27
C ASN A 41 -3.30 -20.26 21.02
N SER A 42 -3.24 -19.03 21.55
CA SER A 42 -4.40 -18.12 21.48
C SER A 42 -4.76 -17.66 20.06
N GLY A 43 -3.76 -17.40 19.20
CA GLY A 43 -3.99 -17.10 17.78
C GLY A 43 -4.48 -18.32 16.98
N ALA A 44 -3.95 -19.51 17.30
CA ALA A 44 -4.38 -20.76 16.67
C ALA A 44 -5.85 -21.10 17.02
N VAL A 45 -6.27 -20.89 18.26
CA VAL A 45 -7.67 -21.08 18.71
C VAL A 45 -8.60 -20.06 18.05
N ALA A 46 -8.21 -18.79 17.95
CA ALA A 46 -8.99 -17.76 17.24
C ALA A 46 -9.17 -18.10 15.74
N ASN A 47 -8.10 -18.53 15.07
CA ASN A 47 -8.17 -18.96 13.67
C ASN A 47 -8.98 -20.26 13.50
N ALA A 48 -8.91 -21.21 14.44
CA ALA A 48 -9.73 -22.43 14.43
C ALA A 48 -11.22 -22.14 14.61
N GLN A 49 -11.58 -21.14 15.42
CA GLN A 49 -12.95 -20.65 15.51
C GLN A 49 -13.39 -20.02 14.18
N CYS A 50 -12.55 -19.19 13.56
CA CYS A 50 -12.82 -18.65 12.23
C CYS A 50 -12.95 -19.74 11.14
N ALA A 51 -12.19 -20.82 11.20
CA ALA A 51 -12.33 -21.96 10.29
C ALA A 51 -13.71 -22.66 10.42
N SER A 52 -14.30 -22.63 11.61
CA SER A 52 -15.63 -23.20 11.88
C SER A 52 -16.77 -22.26 11.45
N THR A 53 -16.64 -20.95 11.67
CA THR A 53 -17.69 -19.97 11.36
C THR A 53 -17.63 -19.44 9.91
N LYS A 54 -16.44 -19.39 9.30
CA LYS A 54 -16.20 -18.92 7.93
C LYS A 54 -15.12 -19.81 7.27
N PRO A 55 -15.48 -21.02 6.83
CA PRO A 55 -14.56 -21.91 6.14
C PRO A 55 -14.13 -21.31 4.79
N CYS A 56 -12.86 -21.50 4.45
CA CYS A 56 -12.26 -21.07 3.19
C CYS A 56 -12.08 -22.27 2.26
N SER A 57 -12.34 -22.08 0.96
CA SER A 57 -12.20 -23.11 -0.07
C SER A 57 -10.81 -23.13 -0.71
N ASN A 58 -10.54 -24.14 -1.54
CA ASN A 58 -9.36 -24.22 -2.41
C ASN A 58 -7.99 -24.08 -1.71
N GLY A 59 -7.90 -24.52 -0.45
CA GLY A 59 -6.70 -24.44 0.38
C GLY A 59 -6.48 -23.09 1.07
N GLY A 60 -7.43 -22.15 0.98
CA GLY A 60 -7.39 -20.90 1.75
C GLY A 60 -7.44 -21.15 3.27
N SER A 61 -6.88 -20.21 4.04
CA SER A 61 -6.81 -20.30 5.50
C SER A 61 -7.67 -19.21 6.17
N SER A 62 -8.48 -19.59 7.17
CA SER A 62 -9.27 -18.62 7.93
C SER A 62 -8.41 -17.88 8.97
N ALA A 63 -8.52 -16.56 9.03
CA ALA A 63 -7.80 -15.70 9.96
C ALA A 63 -8.72 -14.67 10.60
N ILE A 64 -8.38 -14.24 11.82
CA ILE A 64 -9.09 -13.16 12.52
C ILE A 64 -8.51 -11.78 12.15
N GLN A 65 -9.38 -10.81 11.88
CA GLN A 65 -9.03 -9.42 11.62
C GLN A 65 -8.97 -8.60 12.92
N GLN A 66 -8.47 -7.35 12.85
CA GLN A 66 -8.29 -6.49 14.03
C GLN A 66 -9.61 -6.07 14.71
N ASP A 67 -10.72 -6.06 13.98
CA ASP A 67 -12.07 -5.84 14.49
C ASP A 67 -12.69 -7.10 15.14
N GLY A 68 -11.98 -8.23 15.10
CA GLY A 68 -12.46 -9.54 15.56
C GLY A 68 -13.27 -10.32 14.52
N SER A 69 -13.46 -9.79 13.30
CA SER A 69 -14.17 -10.50 12.23
C SER A 69 -13.31 -11.59 11.58
N CYS A 70 -13.93 -12.62 11.04
CA CYS A 70 -13.24 -13.68 10.33
C CYS A 70 -13.12 -13.36 8.82
N ALA A 71 -11.96 -13.60 8.25
CA ALA A 71 -11.66 -13.44 6.83
C ALA A 71 -10.86 -14.62 6.29
N CYS A 72 -10.81 -14.75 4.97
CA CYS A 72 -10.07 -15.81 4.30
C CYS A 72 -8.78 -15.27 3.67
N LEU A 73 -7.67 -15.94 3.94
CA LEU A 73 -6.41 -15.78 3.23
C LEU A 73 -6.39 -16.80 2.08
N CYS A 74 -6.68 -16.33 0.87
CA CYS A 74 -6.77 -17.19 -0.30
C CYS A 74 -5.39 -17.53 -0.87
N THR A 75 -5.29 -18.67 -1.57
CA THR A 75 -4.03 -19.19 -2.12
C THR A 75 -4.26 -19.75 -3.53
N ASN A 76 -3.21 -20.23 -4.20
CA ASN A 76 -3.25 -20.89 -5.51
C ASN A 76 -3.97 -20.08 -6.62
N GLY A 77 -3.96 -18.74 -6.54
CA GLY A 77 -4.65 -17.86 -7.49
C GLY A 77 -6.15 -17.70 -7.25
N PHE A 78 -6.73 -18.27 -6.18
CA PHE A 78 -8.13 -18.01 -5.81
C PHE A 78 -8.29 -16.69 -5.05
N THR A 79 -9.49 -16.10 -5.11
CA THR A 79 -9.88 -14.82 -4.49
C THR A 79 -11.33 -14.86 -3.94
N GLY A 80 -11.78 -13.73 -3.36
CA GLY A 80 -13.13 -13.56 -2.80
C GLY A 80 -13.30 -14.03 -1.35
N PRO A 81 -14.46 -13.78 -0.71
CA PRO A 81 -14.66 -13.92 0.75
C PRO A 81 -14.48 -15.33 1.34
N GLN A 82 -14.53 -16.35 0.48
CA GLN A 82 -14.37 -17.77 0.81
C GLN A 82 -13.39 -18.49 -0.14
N CYS A 83 -12.60 -17.76 -0.94
CA CYS A 83 -11.62 -18.33 -1.88
C CYS A 83 -12.22 -19.27 -2.94
N MET A 84 -13.48 -19.07 -3.32
CA MET A 84 -14.17 -19.87 -4.35
C MET A 84 -13.99 -19.30 -5.76
N THR A 85 -13.68 -18.00 -5.88
CA THR A 85 -13.50 -17.33 -7.17
C THR A 85 -12.12 -17.66 -7.72
N ALA A 86 -12.04 -18.30 -8.88
CA ALA A 86 -10.79 -18.43 -9.61
C ALA A 86 -10.31 -17.03 -10.03
N GLY A 87 -9.07 -16.69 -9.71
CA GLY A 87 -8.50 -15.39 -10.05
C GLY A 87 -8.13 -15.26 -11.52
N ASP A 88 -7.86 -14.02 -11.91
CA ASP A 88 -7.42 -13.65 -13.25
C ASP A 88 -5.89 -13.80 -13.44
N GLY A 89 -5.42 -13.63 -14.68
CA GLY A 89 -3.99 -13.63 -15.02
C GLY A 89 -3.17 -12.50 -14.39
N GLY A 90 -3.79 -11.63 -13.59
CA GLY A 90 -3.12 -10.61 -12.77
C GLY A 90 -2.69 -11.11 -11.39
N CYS A 91 -3.06 -12.33 -10.98
CA CYS A 91 -2.64 -12.92 -9.70
C CYS A 91 -1.15 -13.28 -9.65
N SER A 92 -0.59 -13.18 -8.45
CA SER A 92 0.71 -13.67 -8.03
C SER A 92 0.59 -14.25 -6.62
N THR A 93 1.68 -14.78 -6.07
CA THR A 93 1.71 -15.27 -4.69
C THR A 93 2.73 -14.52 -3.85
N ILE A 94 2.40 -14.26 -2.59
CA ILE A 94 3.30 -13.68 -1.59
C ILE A 94 3.34 -14.58 -0.36
N ALA A 95 4.53 -14.79 0.20
CA ALA A 95 4.69 -15.42 1.50
C ALA A 95 4.26 -14.42 2.58
N VAL A 96 3.36 -14.85 3.46
CA VAL A 96 2.83 -14.04 4.57
C VAL A 96 3.42 -14.57 5.88
N ASP A 97 3.92 -13.68 6.74
CA ASP A 97 4.65 -14.07 7.96
C ASP A 97 3.89 -15.12 8.79
N GLY A 98 4.54 -16.26 9.01
CA GLY A 98 3.99 -17.39 9.78
C GLY A 98 2.81 -18.14 9.14
N SER A 99 2.51 -17.91 7.84
CA SER A 99 1.33 -18.43 7.15
C SER A 99 1.65 -19.08 5.79
N GLN A 100 0.64 -19.72 5.19
CA GLN A 100 0.70 -20.22 3.82
C GLN A 100 0.83 -19.08 2.80
N ASN A 101 1.40 -19.37 1.63
CA ASN A 101 1.45 -18.43 0.49
C ASN A 101 0.05 -17.93 0.14
N ALA A 102 -0.11 -16.62 -0.03
CA ALA A 102 -1.38 -15.98 -0.34
C ALA A 102 -1.44 -15.47 -1.78
N SER A 103 -2.61 -15.59 -2.41
CA SER A 103 -2.95 -14.94 -3.69
C SER A 103 -3.04 -13.44 -3.51
N VAL A 104 -2.43 -12.67 -4.40
CA VAL A 104 -2.53 -11.21 -4.44
C VAL A 104 -2.27 -10.69 -5.85
N GLY A 105 -2.76 -9.50 -6.19
CA GLY A 105 -2.40 -8.80 -7.42
C GLY A 105 -0.87 -8.67 -7.58
N SER A 106 -0.37 -9.07 -8.75
CA SER A 106 1.06 -9.03 -9.13
C SER A 106 1.75 -7.66 -8.99
N LYS A 107 1.00 -6.55 -8.91
CA LYS A 107 1.53 -5.20 -8.64
C LYS A 107 1.71 -4.90 -7.15
N LEU A 108 1.06 -5.65 -6.26
CA LEU A 108 1.07 -5.42 -4.82
C LEU A 108 2.23 -6.13 -4.12
N THR A 109 2.74 -7.23 -4.67
CA THR A 109 3.82 -8.02 -4.07
C THR A 109 5.02 -7.16 -3.66
N SER A 110 5.49 -6.30 -4.57
CA SER A 110 6.57 -5.34 -4.31
C SER A 110 6.18 -4.27 -3.29
N LEU A 111 4.96 -3.75 -3.34
CA LEU A 111 4.49 -2.64 -2.48
C LEU A 111 4.29 -3.08 -1.02
N LEU A 112 3.81 -4.30 -0.82
CA LEU A 112 3.62 -4.92 0.49
C LEU A 112 4.96 -5.17 1.20
N VAL A 113 6.05 -5.37 0.45
CA VAL A 113 7.41 -5.47 0.98
C VAL A 113 8.03 -4.07 1.16
N SER A 114 7.85 -3.17 0.19
CA SER A 114 8.47 -1.84 0.23
C SER A 114 7.79 -0.83 1.16
N GLY A 115 6.60 -1.10 1.71
CA GLY A 115 5.98 -0.27 2.76
C GLY A 115 6.92 0.08 3.93
N GLN A 116 7.72 -0.89 4.37
CA GLN A 116 8.68 -0.73 5.48
C GLN A 116 9.80 0.28 5.18
N LYS A 117 10.27 0.35 3.92
CA LYS A 117 11.27 1.34 3.45
C LYS A 117 10.81 2.77 3.68
N TYR A 118 9.50 3.02 3.68
CA TYR A 118 8.91 4.32 3.88
C TYR A 118 8.40 4.56 5.31
N SER A 119 8.61 3.64 6.26
CA SER A 119 8.01 3.70 7.61
C SER A 119 6.47 3.69 7.62
N ILE A 120 5.84 3.06 6.62
CA ILE A 120 4.38 2.86 6.56
C ILE A 120 4.04 1.44 7.02
N PRO A 121 3.27 1.27 8.12
CA PRO A 121 2.96 -0.05 8.67
C PRO A 121 1.86 -0.76 7.85
N LEU A 122 2.25 -1.37 6.74
CA LEU A 122 1.39 -2.28 5.98
C LEU A 122 1.44 -3.69 6.60
N SER A 123 0.29 -4.21 6.99
CA SER A 123 0.11 -5.61 7.42
C SER A 123 -0.39 -6.42 6.23
N GLN A 124 0.46 -7.33 5.73
CA GLN A 124 0.12 -8.22 4.63
C GLN A 124 -1.15 -9.02 4.91
N THR A 125 -1.20 -9.70 6.07
CA THR A 125 -2.36 -10.50 6.49
C THR A 125 -3.65 -9.68 6.53
N ARG A 126 -3.61 -8.45 7.07
CA ARG A 126 -4.80 -7.57 7.16
C ARG A 126 -5.25 -7.09 5.77
N LEU A 127 -4.33 -6.68 4.90
CA LEU A 127 -4.67 -6.24 3.55
C LEU A 127 -5.25 -7.39 2.70
N LEU A 128 -4.66 -8.58 2.76
CA LEU A 128 -5.11 -9.75 2.02
C LEU A 128 -6.49 -10.24 2.51
N ALA A 129 -6.70 -10.27 3.83
CA ALA A 129 -8.00 -10.53 4.45
C ALA A 129 -9.06 -9.50 4.04
N LEU A 130 -8.67 -8.22 3.93
CA LEU A 130 -9.55 -7.13 3.53
C LEU A 130 -9.91 -7.22 2.04
N PHE A 131 -8.97 -7.53 1.13
CA PHE A 131 -9.27 -7.77 -0.28
C PHE A 131 -10.24 -8.94 -0.49
N SER A 132 -10.02 -10.05 0.23
CA SER A 132 -10.96 -11.19 0.25
C SER A 132 -12.35 -10.75 0.72
N THR A 133 -12.42 -9.99 1.83
CA THR A 133 -13.70 -9.54 2.42
C THR A 133 -14.43 -8.52 1.53
N LEU A 134 -13.71 -7.66 0.83
CA LEU A 134 -14.23 -6.74 -0.18
C LEU A 134 -14.52 -7.40 -1.54
N ASN A 135 -14.33 -8.72 -1.65
CA ASN A 135 -14.53 -9.52 -2.86
C ASN A 135 -13.77 -8.98 -4.10
N MET A 136 -12.55 -8.48 -3.89
CA MET A 136 -11.71 -8.01 -4.98
C MET A 136 -11.05 -9.19 -5.71
N THR A 137 -10.86 -9.05 -7.03
CA THR A 137 -9.96 -9.94 -7.80
C THR A 137 -8.56 -9.34 -7.85
N CYS A 138 -7.56 -10.15 -8.18
CA CYS A 138 -6.19 -9.71 -8.40
C CYS A 138 -6.11 -8.56 -9.44
N GLY A 139 -6.93 -8.59 -10.50
CA GLY A 139 -7.10 -7.51 -11.46
C GLY A 139 -7.59 -6.21 -10.82
N SER A 140 -8.62 -6.26 -9.97
CA SER A 140 -9.12 -5.10 -9.22
C SER A 140 -8.09 -4.56 -8.22
N GLU A 141 -7.35 -5.43 -7.52
CA GLU A 141 -6.25 -5.05 -6.64
C GLU A 141 -5.15 -4.32 -7.44
N ASN A 142 -4.72 -4.90 -8.56
CA ASN A 142 -3.74 -4.29 -9.47
C ASN A 142 -4.21 -2.93 -9.99
N ALA A 143 -5.50 -2.78 -10.31
CA ALA A 143 -6.09 -1.52 -10.75
C ALA A 143 -6.04 -0.44 -9.67
N LEU A 144 -6.32 -0.79 -8.40
CA LEU A 144 -6.26 0.14 -7.26
C LEU A 144 -4.85 0.74 -7.04
N VAL A 145 -3.79 0.02 -7.41
CA VAL A 145 -2.40 0.53 -7.35
C VAL A 145 -1.83 0.92 -8.71
N THR A 146 -2.69 1.03 -9.74
CA THR A 146 -2.32 1.55 -11.07
C THR A 146 -2.72 3.02 -11.15
N LEU A 147 -1.73 3.87 -11.40
CA LEU A 147 -1.87 5.33 -11.41
C LEU A 147 -1.72 5.86 -12.83
N SER A 148 -2.77 6.52 -13.34
CA SER A 148 -2.74 7.20 -14.63
C SER A 148 -1.68 8.31 -14.60
N GLY A 149 -0.75 8.29 -15.56
CA GLY A 149 0.45 9.13 -15.55
C GLY A 149 1.77 8.37 -15.30
N SER A 150 1.74 7.04 -15.14
CA SER A 150 2.90 6.22 -15.48
C SER A 150 3.07 6.16 -16.99
N SER A 151 4.08 6.85 -17.53
CA SER A 151 4.51 6.70 -18.93
C SER A 151 5.08 5.30 -19.15
N SER A 152 4.22 4.30 -19.25
CA SER A 152 4.55 3.01 -19.82
C SER A 152 5.09 3.28 -21.22
N LYS A 153 6.38 3.00 -21.44
CA LYS A 153 6.95 2.95 -22.78
C LYS A 153 6.21 1.84 -23.53
N ARG A 154 5.15 2.20 -24.26
CA ARG A 154 4.36 1.29 -25.07
C ARG A 154 5.25 0.86 -26.23
N SER A 155 6.00 -0.21 -26.03
CA SER A 155 6.50 -1.00 -27.15
C SER A 155 5.27 -1.58 -27.83
N VAL A 156 4.83 -0.92 -28.91
CA VAL A 156 3.78 -1.42 -29.77
C VAL A 156 4.39 -2.61 -30.52
N VAL A 157 4.35 -3.79 -29.90
CA VAL A 157 4.38 -5.04 -30.63
C VAL A 157 2.96 -5.22 -31.14
N ASP A 158 2.78 -4.80 -32.38
CA ASP A 158 1.53 -5.01 -33.10
C ASP A 158 1.41 -6.50 -33.44
N THR A 159 0.26 -7.09 -33.16
CA THR A 159 -0.05 -8.48 -33.49
C THR A 159 -1.52 -8.54 -33.84
N GLU A 160 -1.82 -8.02 -35.03
CA GLU A 160 -3.15 -8.09 -35.61
C GLU A 160 -3.45 -9.55 -35.97
N VAL A 161 -4.47 -10.12 -35.32
CA VAL A 161 -5.04 -11.41 -35.69
C VAL A 161 -6.15 -11.17 -36.70
N ASP A 162 -5.89 -11.62 -37.92
CA ASP A 162 -6.80 -12.00 -39.00
C ASP A 162 -8.30 -11.66 -38.83
N THR A 163 -8.82 -10.81 -39.71
CA THR A 163 -10.24 -10.82 -40.08
C THR A 163 -10.40 -10.52 -41.57
N LEU A 164 -10.91 -11.51 -42.29
CA LEU A 164 -11.14 -11.51 -43.74
C LEU A 164 -12.12 -10.40 -44.18
N ILE A 165 -11.74 -9.59 -45.18
CA ILE A 165 -12.57 -9.08 -46.31
C ILE A 165 -11.66 -8.25 -47.26
N PRO A 166 -11.80 -8.30 -48.60
CA PRO A 166 -10.78 -7.78 -49.51
C PRO A 166 -11.15 -6.47 -50.23
N HIS A 167 -10.32 -5.41 -50.15
CA HIS A 167 -10.37 -4.31 -51.13
C HIS A 167 -9.02 -3.61 -51.42
N THR A 168 -8.61 -3.71 -52.69
CA THR A 168 -7.83 -2.73 -53.49
C THR A 168 -6.54 -2.10 -52.94
N SER A 169 -5.42 -2.49 -53.55
CA SER A 169 -4.07 -1.97 -53.33
C SER A 169 -3.83 -0.56 -53.91
N PRO A 170 -2.85 0.17 -53.36
CA PRO A 170 -1.91 0.90 -54.22
C PRO A 170 -0.42 0.64 -53.93
N LYS A 171 0.34 0.55 -55.02
CA LYS A 171 1.79 0.33 -55.19
C LYS A 171 2.72 0.76 -54.04
N SER A 172 3.52 -0.20 -53.57
CA SER A 172 4.78 0.03 -52.85
C SER A 172 5.87 0.64 -53.75
N ARG A 173 6.66 1.58 -53.22
CA ARG A 173 7.88 2.09 -53.85
C ARG A 173 9.10 1.69 -53.01
N ARG A 174 9.78 0.59 -53.41
CA ARG A 174 11.11 0.23 -52.92
C ARG A 174 12.19 1.09 -53.58
N THR A 175 13.22 1.43 -52.83
CA THR A 175 14.59 1.68 -53.33
C THR A 175 15.59 0.86 -52.48
N PRO A 176 16.77 0.52 -53.02
CA PRO A 176 17.41 -0.76 -52.66
C PRO A 176 18.52 -0.65 -51.61
N ALA A 177 18.67 -1.72 -50.82
CA ALA A 177 19.93 -2.03 -50.15
C ALA A 177 20.86 -2.75 -51.13
N ALA A 178 22.07 -2.23 -51.31
CA ALA A 178 23.13 -2.91 -52.05
C ALA A 178 23.99 -3.73 -51.09
N THR A 179 24.24 -5.00 -51.41
CA THR A 179 25.12 -5.90 -50.66
C THR A 179 26.14 -6.49 -51.63
N THR A 180 27.44 -6.43 -51.31
CA THR A 180 28.48 -7.15 -52.06
C THR A 180 29.70 -7.39 -51.17
N GLY A 181 30.20 -8.63 -51.11
CA GLY A 181 31.40 -9.02 -50.36
C GLY A 181 31.11 -9.47 -48.92
N GLY A 182 31.56 -10.67 -48.54
CA GLY A 182 31.26 -11.28 -47.24
C GLY A 182 32.41 -11.26 -46.23
N LEU A 183 32.10 -11.60 -44.97
CA LEU A 183 33.02 -11.94 -43.85
C LEU A 183 34.05 -10.83 -43.52
N ALA A 184 33.84 -9.97 -42.51
CA ALA A 184 34.06 -10.19 -41.06
C ALA A 184 34.80 -8.92 -40.51
N VAL A 185 35.21 -8.72 -39.25
CA VAL A 185 35.30 -9.52 -38.00
C VAL A 185 34.93 -8.60 -36.81
N ALA A 186 34.68 -9.14 -35.61
CA ALA A 186 34.61 -8.32 -34.38
C ALA A 186 36.01 -7.86 -33.92
N ALA A 187 36.12 -6.63 -33.39
CA ALA A 187 37.32 -6.15 -32.68
C ALA A 187 36.95 -5.18 -31.55
N SER A 188 37.29 -5.58 -30.31
CA SER A 188 37.38 -4.64 -29.17
C SER A 188 38.80 -4.10 -29.07
N SER A 189 38.96 -2.84 -28.66
CA SER A 189 40.13 -2.39 -27.90
C SER A 189 39.73 -1.19 -27.05
N ALA A 190 40.05 -1.25 -25.76
CA ALA A 190 39.85 -0.12 -24.85
C ALA A 190 41.10 0.77 -24.80
N THR A 191 40.94 2.03 -24.41
CA THR A 191 41.95 2.75 -23.63
C THR A 191 41.24 3.74 -22.73
N ALA A 192 41.37 3.56 -21.43
CA ALA A 192 40.92 4.53 -20.43
C ALA A 192 42.11 5.42 -20.02
N THR A 193 41.85 6.67 -19.68
CA THR A 193 42.77 7.48 -18.87
C THR A 193 41.94 8.40 -17.98
N PRO A 194 42.12 8.41 -16.65
CA PRO A 194 41.34 9.24 -15.75
C PRO A 194 41.98 10.62 -15.58
N THR A 195 41.16 11.68 -15.58
CA THR A 195 41.59 13.01 -15.13
C THR A 195 40.55 13.57 -14.17
N SER A 196 40.89 13.55 -12.89
CA SER A 196 40.04 14.07 -11.81
C SER A 196 40.09 15.60 -11.80
N THR A 197 39.08 16.24 -12.40
CA THR A 197 38.79 17.66 -12.18
C THR A 197 37.40 17.76 -11.55
N ILE A 198 37.35 18.23 -10.31
CA ILE A 198 36.08 18.48 -9.59
C ILE A 198 35.44 19.73 -10.20
N ALA A 199 34.62 19.55 -11.22
CA ALA A 199 33.70 20.58 -11.70
C ALA A 199 32.47 20.61 -10.77
N PRO A 200 31.93 21.80 -10.42
CA PRO A 200 30.67 21.87 -9.70
C PRO A 200 29.58 21.23 -10.54
N VAL A 201 28.81 20.31 -9.94
CA VAL A 201 27.66 19.67 -10.59
C VAL A 201 26.63 20.76 -10.90
N VAL A 202 26.60 21.19 -12.16
CA VAL A 202 25.47 21.92 -12.70
C VAL A 202 24.29 20.96 -12.64
N ILE A 203 23.38 21.20 -11.70
CA ILE A 203 22.08 20.52 -11.67
C ILE A 203 21.34 21.01 -12.92
N THR A 204 21.45 20.24 -14.01
CA THR A 204 20.56 20.38 -15.16
C THR A 204 19.16 20.08 -14.68
N THR A 205 18.35 21.12 -14.55
CA THR A 205 16.99 21.06 -14.01
C THR A 205 16.03 20.42 -15.00
N ASP A 206 16.20 19.13 -15.27
CA ASP A 206 15.08 18.25 -15.64
C ASP A 206 14.23 18.02 -14.39
N ALA A 207 13.57 19.11 -13.96
CA ALA A 207 12.68 19.14 -12.83
C ALA A 207 11.39 18.39 -13.18
N SER A 208 11.49 17.05 -13.19
CA SER A 208 10.33 16.17 -13.02
C SER A 208 9.52 16.73 -11.86
N ALA A 209 8.26 17.10 -12.13
CA ALA A 209 7.46 17.87 -11.20
C ALA A 209 7.48 17.24 -9.80
N PRO A 210 7.63 18.03 -8.72
CA PRO A 210 7.59 17.58 -7.33
C PRO A 210 6.57 16.44 -7.12
N GLY A 211 7.03 15.21 -6.83
CA GLY A 211 6.13 14.06 -6.64
C GLY A 211 5.76 13.20 -7.87
N THR A 212 6.33 13.42 -9.07
CA THR A 212 6.07 12.57 -10.26
C THR A 212 7.15 11.50 -10.55
N ASN A 213 8.26 11.51 -9.80
CA ASN A 213 9.35 10.55 -9.94
C ASN A 213 8.92 9.12 -9.52
N ALA A 214 9.73 8.11 -9.87
CA ALA A 214 9.40 6.70 -9.61
C ALA A 214 9.19 6.41 -8.10
N THR A 215 9.99 7.00 -7.23
CA THR A 215 9.89 6.87 -5.76
C THR A 215 8.57 7.40 -5.21
N SER A 216 8.15 8.58 -5.66
CA SER A 216 6.86 9.18 -5.25
C SER A 216 5.68 8.39 -5.81
N LYS A 217 5.81 7.82 -7.01
CA LYS A 217 4.84 6.89 -7.60
C LYS A 217 4.75 5.56 -6.85
N GLU A 218 5.84 5.06 -6.30
CA GLU A 218 5.85 3.90 -5.40
C GLU A 218 5.16 4.24 -4.07
N PHE A 219 5.60 5.33 -3.42
CA PHE A 219 5.04 5.81 -2.16
C PHE A 219 3.53 6.08 -2.23
N ALA A 220 3.06 6.69 -3.33
CA ALA A 220 1.64 6.99 -3.50
C ALA A 220 0.77 5.72 -3.51
N LYS A 221 1.26 4.63 -4.11
CA LYS A 221 0.56 3.34 -4.12
C LYS A 221 0.54 2.70 -2.73
N ILE A 222 1.67 2.75 -2.02
CA ILE A 222 1.77 2.33 -0.61
C ILE A 222 0.77 3.11 0.25
N GLY A 223 0.61 4.41 0.00
CA GLY A 223 -0.35 5.24 0.72
C GLY A 223 -1.81 4.96 0.41
N ILE A 224 -2.15 4.59 -0.83
CA ILE A 224 -3.50 4.13 -1.18
C ILE A 224 -3.81 2.81 -0.46
N LEU A 225 -2.86 1.86 -0.41
CA LEU A 225 -2.98 0.63 0.36
C LEU A 225 -3.13 0.91 1.87
N PHE A 226 -2.40 1.90 2.39
CA PHE A 226 -2.51 2.30 3.79
C PHE A 226 -3.87 2.94 4.13
N VAL A 227 -4.41 3.81 3.27
CA VAL A 227 -5.77 4.35 3.41
C VAL A 227 -6.81 3.22 3.39
N LEU A 228 -6.65 2.23 2.50
CA LEU A 228 -7.52 1.05 2.48
C LEU A 228 -7.45 0.28 3.81
N GLN A 229 -6.23 0.00 4.29
CA GLN A 229 -6.02 -0.74 5.54
C GLN A 229 -6.68 -0.04 6.73
N GLU A 230 -6.43 1.26 6.90
CA GLU A 230 -6.89 2.02 8.07
C GLU A 230 -8.38 2.35 8.02
N SER A 231 -8.92 2.69 6.86
CA SER A 231 -10.36 2.99 6.71
C SER A 231 -11.25 1.76 6.55
N GLN A 232 -10.67 0.61 6.14
CA GLN A 232 -11.38 -0.60 5.73
C GLN A 232 -12.40 -0.38 4.60
N SER A 233 -12.32 0.75 3.89
CA SER A 233 -13.28 1.18 2.86
C SER A 233 -12.65 1.20 1.48
N LEU A 234 -13.22 0.43 0.55
CA LEU A 234 -12.82 0.46 -0.86
C LEU A 234 -13.08 1.83 -1.48
N ASP A 235 -14.20 2.47 -1.16
CA ASP A 235 -14.58 3.77 -1.72
C ASP A 235 -13.56 4.86 -1.38
N LEU A 236 -13.06 4.87 -0.13
CA LEU A 236 -12.02 5.81 0.29
C LEU A 236 -10.66 5.50 -0.36
N ALA A 237 -10.34 4.23 -0.59
CA ALA A 237 -9.14 3.84 -1.33
C ALA A 237 -9.20 4.22 -2.81
N VAL A 238 -10.36 4.05 -3.46
CA VAL A 238 -10.63 4.49 -4.84
C VAL A 238 -10.62 6.01 -4.93
N GLN A 239 -11.19 6.72 -3.95
CA GLN A 239 -11.10 8.18 -3.85
C GLN A 239 -9.63 8.63 -3.77
N ALA A 240 -8.81 8.00 -2.92
CA ALA A 240 -7.38 8.27 -2.82
C ALA A 240 -6.64 8.00 -4.15
N GLN A 241 -6.92 6.88 -4.81
CA GLN A 241 -6.37 6.53 -6.12
C GLN A 241 -6.71 7.56 -7.20
N SER A 242 -7.95 8.06 -7.20
CA SER A 242 -8.41 9.07 -8.16
C SER A 242 -7.73 10.42 -7.92
N ALA A 243 -7.62 10.86 -6.67
CA ALA A 243 -6.99 12.13 -6.30
C ALA A 243 -5.48 12.14 -6.61
N VAL A 244 -4.77 11.04 -6.31
CA VAL A 244 -3.36 10.85 -6.67
C VAL A 244 -3.18 10.82 -8.19
N SER A 245 -4.06 10.14 -8.93
CA SER A 245 -3.97 10.06 -10.40
C SER A 245 -4.25 11.40 -11.07
N ALA A 246 -5.21 12.18 -10.56
CA ALA A 246 -5.48 13.55 -11.00
C ALA A 246 -4.25 14.44 -10.74
N TYR A 247 -3.69 14.39 -9.52
CA TYR A 247 -2.46 15.11 -9.18
C TYR A 247 -1.31 14.77 -10.14
N MET A 248 -1.04 13.48 -10.37
CA MET A 248 0.04 13.04 -11.25
C MET A 248 -0.17 13.44 -12.71
N THR A 249 -1.42 13.47 -13.17
CA THR A 249 -1.77 13.91 -14.52
C THR A 249 -1.46 15.40 -14.69
N THR A 250 -1.96 16.26 -13.80
CA THR A 250 -1.66 17.71 -13.79
C THR A 250 -0.16 17.97 -13.63
N ALA A 251 0.49 17.30 -12.69
CA ALA A 251 1.93 17.46 -12.45
C ALA A 251 2.79 17.05 -13.66
N THR A 252 2.32 16.11 -14.48
CA THR A 252 3.02 15.70 -15.71
C THR A 252 2.72 16.63 -16.89
N SER A 253 1.53 17.24 -16.97
CA SER A 253 1.12 18.07 -18.12
C SER A 253 1.44 19.56 -17.97
N THR A 254 1.26 20.13 -16.78
CA THR A 254 1.48 21.57 -16.50
C THR A 254 2.64 21.84 -15.56
N GLY A 255 3.32 20.78 -15.10
CA GLY A 255 4.20 20.86 -13.94
C GLY A 255 3.41 20.95 -12.63
N SER A 256 4.13 20.94 -11.51
CA SER A 256 3.56 21.11 -10.17
C SER A 256 4.48 21.95 -9.29
N THR A 257 3.93 22.59 -8.27
CA THR A 257 4.69 23.27 -7.23
C THR A 257 4.88 22.37 -6.02
N VAL A 258 5.93 22.62 -5.23
CA VAL A 258 6.18 21.88 -3.98
C VAL A 258 4.96 21.98 -3.06
N SER A 259 4.29 23.14 -2.97
CA SER A 259 3.12 23.33 -2.11
C SER A 259 1.96 22.37 -2.40
N VAL A 260 1.71 22.03 -3.68
CA VAL A 260 0.64 21.08 -4.05
C VAL A 260 1.12 19.64 -3.83
N ALA A 261 2.37 19.33 -4.18
CA ALA A 261 2.97 18.01 -3.94
C ALA A 261 2.97 17.58 -2.47
N ARG A 262 3.06 18.56 -1.56
CA ARG A 262 3.10 18.35 -0.11
C ARG A 262 1.73 18.16 0.55
N ASN A 263 0.63 18.43 -0.15
CA ASN A 263 -0.71 18.42 0.42
C ASN A 263 -1.74 17.85 -0.56
N VAL A 264 -1.51 16.63 -1.05
CA VAL A 264 -2.47 15.92 -1.89
C VAL A 264 -3.56 15.33 -0.99
N THR A 265 -4.76 15.90 -1.04
CA THR A 265 -5.93 15.40 -0.30
C THR A 265 -6.40 14.08 -0.87
N LEU A 266 -6.44 13.03 -0.06
CA LEU A 266 -6.83 11.67 -0.49
C LEU A 266 -8.33 11.38 -0.30
N GLY A 267 -9.06 12.27 0.38
CA GLY A 267 -10.42 12.02 0.87
C GLY A 267 -10.46 11.91 2.40
N ASN A 268 -11.65 12.07 3.00
CA ASN A 268 -11.90 11.89 4.45
C ASN A 268 -10.80 12.46 5.40
N HIS A 269 -10.30 13.67 5.10
CA HIS A 269 -9.21 14.34 5.84
C HIS A 269 -7.85 13.59 5.90
N TYR A 270 -7.63 12.62 5.02
CA TYR A 270 -6.31 12.04 4.76
C TYR A 270 -5.55 12.94 3.78
N PHE A 271 -4.26 13.18 4.05
CA PHE A 271 -3.37 13.99 3.22
C PHE A 271 -2.07 13.24 2.94
N MET A 272 -1.51 13.42 1.75
CA MET A 272 -0.24 12.84 1.34
C MET A 272 0.76 13.94 0.95
N ASP A 273 1.95 13.86 1.53
CA ASP A 273 3.12 14.64 1.13
C ASP A 273 3.99 13.75 0.24
N LEU A 274 3.93 13.96 -1.08
CA LEU A 274 4.71 13.22 -2.08
C LEU A 274 6.18 13.67 -2.14
N TRP A 275 6.55 14.75 -1.46
CA TRP A 275 7.93 15.24 -1.40
C TRP A 275 8.69 14.65 -0.21
N TYR A 276 8.07 14.65 0.97
CA TYR A 276 8.63 14.10 2.21
C TYR A 276 8.22 12.66 2.47
N TRP A 277 7.41 12.05 1.60
CA TRP A 277 6.90 10.69 1.73
C TRP A 277 6.23 10.45 3.09
N THR A 278 5.25 11.31 3.42
CA THR A 278 4.43 11.17 4.63
C THR A 278 2.93 11.12 4.32
N ILE A 279 2.17 10.45 5.16
CA ILE A 279 0.70 10.42 5.15
C ILE A 279 0.22 10.92 6.50
N LYS A 280 -0.72 11.87 6.47
CA LYS A 280 -1.40 12.40 7.65
C LYS A 280 -2.85 11.93 7.64
N LEU A 281 -3.30 11.37 8.77
CA LEU A 281 -4.68 10.94 9.00
C LEU A 281 -5.55 12.11 9.49
N ALA A 282 -6.87 11.91 9.44
CA ALA A 282 -7.87 12.85 9.95
C ALA A 282 -7.64 13.28 11.42
N ASN A 283 -7.16 12.36 12.26
CA ASN A 283 -6.85 12.59 13.68
C ASN A 283 -5.52 13.36 13.91
N GLY A 284 -4.80 13.73 12.85
CA GLY A 284 -3.51 14.41 12.94
C GLY A 284 -2.29 13.50 13.10
N THR A 285 -2.47 12.18 13.21
CA THR A 285 -1.38 11.20 13.21
C THR A 285 -0.62 11.23 11.87
N VAL A 286 0.72 11.16 11.93
CA VAL A 286 1.59 11.11 10.74
C VAL A 286 2.36 9.79 10.70
N TYR A 287 2.40 9.19 9.51
CA TYR A 287 3.26 8.07 9.16
C TYR A 287 4.14 8.46 7.97
N GLY A 288 5.29 7.82 7.83
CA GLY A 288 6.19 8.02 6.70
C GLY A 288 7.51 8.68 7.10
N ASN A 289 8.60 8.43 6.38
CA ASN A 289 9.89 9.13 6.56
C ASN A 289 10.35 9.19 8.04
N GLY A 290 10.32 8.03 8.72
CA GLY A 290 10.66 7.89 10.14
C GLY A 290 9.51 8.17 11.13
N TYR A 291 8.43 8.85 10.72
CA TYR A 291 7.23 8.98 11.55
C TYR A 291 6.47 7.64 11.59
N ASN A 292 6.11 7.19 12.80
CA ASN A 292 5.53 5.87 13.06
C ASN A 292 4.18 5.92 13.81
N GLY A 293 3.40 6.99 13.63
CA GLY A 293 2.08 7.10 14.25
C GLY A 293 1.98 8.11 15.40
N THR A 294 3.01 8.92 15.64
CA THR A 294 2.93 10.07 16.55
C THR A 294 2.04 11.17 15.96
N ALA A 295 1.24 11.81 16.82
CA ALA A 295 0.42 12.96 16.47
C ALA A 295 1.28 14.22 16.30
N THR A 296 1.99 14.29 15.18
CA THR A 296 2.90 15.40 14.87
C THR A 296 2.12 16.48 14.13
N THR A 297 1.83 17.58 14.82
CA THR A 297 1.52 18.85 14.15
C THR A 297 2.64 19.15 13.15
N LEU A 298 2.30 19.44 11.88
CA LEU A 298 3.26 19.66 10.79
C LEU A 298 4.15 20.89 11.05
N ALA A 299 5.16 20.72 11.91
CA ALA A 299 6.24 21.67 12.13
C ALA A 299 7.18 21.60 10.93
N LEU A 300 7.11 22.63 10.11
CA LEU A 300 7.76 22.72 8.80
C LEU A 300 9.30 22.76 8.92
N THR A 301 9.94 21.59 9.07
CA THR A 301 11.40 21.50 9.23
C THR A 301 12.00 20.49 8.27
N LYS A 302 12.87 20.99 7.40
CA LYS A 302 13.62 20.23 6.38
C LYS A 302 14.76 19.42 7.05
N PRO A 303 14.99 18.13 6.73
CA PRO A 303 16.27 17.48 6.96
C PRO A 303 17.29 17.97 5.92
N ALA A 304 18.54 18.17 6.34
CA ALA A 304 19.60 18.85 5.60
C ALA A 304 19.84 18.27 4.19
#